data_AF-A0A8H3DN27-F1
#
_entry.id   AF-A0A8H3DN27-F1
#
_cell.length_a   1.000
_cell.length_b   1.000
_cell.length_c   1.000
_cell.angle_alpha   90.00
_cell.angle_beta   90.00
_cell.angle_gamma   90.00
#
_symmetry.space_group_name_H-M   'P 1'
#
loop_
_entity.id
_entity.type
_entity.pdbx_description
1 polymer ?
#
loop_
_entity_poly.entity_id
_entity_poly.type
_entity_poly.pdbx_seq_one_letter_code
_entity_poly.pdbx_strand_id
1 'polypeptide(L)'
;MHLLALPPETIIGILERARPIDIRRSQLVCRELRKLITSSLYLQYILELDTCGYTLPPISRPDLSYEEMRNKLREHREAWQDPSSCGTDSIEISPRTRINLTLVDGVFAYGHVWSGEDIDSIQNIDEIQFHQLRSINKGTGYKSWCHCDFGFSVEAFAIQPEIDLLVLIEGTVLMQETMAGPFSSLRRTYNSYRLHFQTMSTNAPHFLAGSTFLETGLGGLFSRLEPLGTQLTISLNGQRIMLIGDSDCSTAERTIGVWDWVKATEIAVPIEQRQTYLCALRRARFLRSTGSWRLLTASERHDRRSAEA
;
A
#
# COMPACT_ATOMS: atom_id res chain seq x y z
N MET A 1 -26.04 14.13 39.03
CA MET A 1 -25.11 13.23 38.33
C MET A 1 -25.82 11.91 38.03
N HIS A 2 -26.56 11.80 36.93
CA HIS A 2 -27.38 10.61 36.64
C HIS A 2 -26.63 9.48 35.93
N LEU A 3 -25.48 9.76 35.30
CA LEU A 3 -24.72 8.77 34.55
C LEU A 3 -24.16 7.64 35.44
N LEU A 4 -23.70 7.97 36.66
CA LEU A 4 -23.16 7.00 37.62
C LEU A 4 -24.26 6.15 38.31
N ALA A 5 -25.54 6.47 38.08
CA ALA A 5 -26.64 5.63 38.54
C ALA A 5 -26.88 4.41 37.62
N LEU A 6 -26.25 4.39 36.44
CA LEU A 6 -26.32 3.26 35.52
C LEU A 6 -25.38 2.12 35.97
N PRO A 7 -25.72 0.86 35.64
CA PRO A 7 -24.81 -0.26 35.84
C PRO A 7 -23.46 -0.04 35.14
N PRO A 8 -22.33 -0.46 35.75
CA PRO A 8 -20.99 -0.36 35.17
C PRO A 8 -20.90 -0.81 33.71
N GLU A 9 -21.57 -1.92 33.37
CA GLU A 9 -21.58 -2.54 32.05
C GLU A 9 -22.23 -1.63 31.00
N THR A 10 -23.28 -0.90 31.42
CA THR A 10 -23.97 0.07 30.55
C THR A 10 -23.06 1.26 30.27
N ILE A 11 -22.36 1.76 31.30
CA ILE A 11 -21.41 2.86 31.14
C ILE A 11 -20.26 2.44 30.22
N ILE A 12 -19.73 1.22 30.41
CA ILE A 12 -18.70 0.66 29.53
C ILE A 12 -19.22 0.61 28.09
N GLY A 13 -20.37 0.01 27.83
CA GLY A 13 -20.95 -0.07 26.48
C GLY A 13 -21.22 1.29 25.80
N ILE A 14 -21.45 2.35 26.58
CA ILE A 14 -21.50 3.73 26.05
C ILE A 14 -20.10 4.20 25.66
N LEU A 15 -19.12 4.00 26.53
CA LEU A 15 -17.72 4.40 26.30
C LEU A 15 -17.06 3.63 25.15
N GLU A 16 -17.45 2.37 24.91
CA GLU A 16 -16.98 1.57 23.77
C GLU A 16 -17.30 2.19 22.41
N ARG A 17 -18.39 2.96 22.33
CA ARG A 17 -18.80 3.68 21.13
C ARG A 17 -18.18 5.08 21.03
N ALA A 18 -17.53 5.55 22.10
CA ALA A 18 -16.87 6.85 22.12
C ALA A 18 -15.49 6.79 21.48
N ARG A 19 -15.01 7.92 20.97
CA ARG A 19 -13.64 8.01 20.46
C ARG A 19 -12.64 7.91 21.62
N PRO A 20 -11.42 7.40 21.39
CA PRO A 20 -10.39 7.30 22.44
C PRO A 20 -10.13 8.61 23.20
N ILE A 21 -10.14 9.75 22.49
CA ILE A 21 -9.98 11.07 23.12
C ILE A 21 -11.09 11.40 24.13
N ASP A 22 -12.32 10.97 23.84
CA ASP A 22 -13.49 11.20 24.68
C ASP A 22 -13.49 10.23 25.89
N ILE A 23 -12.96 9.01 25.70
CA ILE A 23 -12.68 8.06 26.80
C ILE A 23 -11.63 8.65 27.76
N ARG A 24 -10.50 9.19 27.26
CA ARG A 24 -9.46 9.83 28.09
C ARG A 24 -10.03 11.01 28.88
N ARG A 25 -10.85 11.86 28.23
CA ARG A 25 -11.53 12.98 28.92
C ARG A 25 -12.44 12.49 30.02
N SER A 26 -13.16 11.39 29.80
CA SER A 26 -14.04 10.78 30.80
C SER A 26 -13.28 10.32 32.05
N GLN A 27 -12.02 9.90 31.91
CA GLN A 27 -11.15 9.58 33.07
C GLN A 27 -10.83 10.80 33.94
N LEU A 28 -10.90 12.01 33.39
CA LEU A 28 -10.62 13.26 34.10
C LEU A 28 -11.86 13.85 34.79
N VAL A 29 -13.06 13.34 34.49
CA VAL A 29 -14.31 13.86 35.03
C VAL A 29 -14.49 13.48 36.51
N CYS A 30 -14.32 12.19 36.85
CA CYS A 30 -14.44 11.74 38.24
C CYS A 30 -13.65 10.44 38.52
N ARG A 31 -13.46 10.13 39.81
CA ARG A 31 -12.72 8.94 40.26
C ARG A 31 -13.40 7.62 39.87
N GLU A 32 -14.73 7.55 39.90
CA GLU A 32 -15.47 6.34 39.53
C GLU A 32 -15.36 6.01 38.04
N LEU A 33 -15.50 7.00 37.15
CA LEU A 33 -15.28 6.78 35.72
C LEU A 33 -13.84 6.39 35.42
N ARG A 34 -12.87 7.02 36.08
CA ARG A 34 -11.47 6.62 35.98
C ARG A 34 -11.31 5.15 36.38
N LYS A 35 -11.87 4.75 37.53
CA LYS A 35 -11.82 3.37 38.04
C LYS A 35 -12.41 2.39 37.03
N LEU A 36 -13.62 2.65 36.52
CA LEU A 36 -14.30 1.82 35.52
C LEU A 36 -13.48 1.65 34.24
N ILE A 37 -12.94 2.74 33.71
CA ILE A 37 -12.10 2.70 32.51
C ILE A 37 -10.80 1.93 32.80
N THR A 38 -10.22 2.11 33.99
CA THR A 38 -9.00 1.38 34.37
C THR A 38 -9.24 -0.09 34.75
N SER A 39 -10.46 -0.50 35.04
CA SER A 39 -10.78 -1.92 35.32
C SER A 39 -11.20 -2.67 34.06
N SER A 40 -11.66 -1.98 33.01
CA SER A 40 -12.05 -2.62 31.75
C SER A 40 -10.83 -2.85 30.85
N LEU A 41 -10.43 -4.10 30.67
CA LEU A 41 -9.35 -4.48 29.76
C LEU A 41 -9.64 -4.06 28.31
N TYR A 42 -10.91 -4.10 27.89
CA TYR A 42 -11.30 -3.69 26.55
C TYR A 42 -11.11 -2.18 26.32
N LEU A 43 -11.57 -1.33 27.25
CA LEU A 43 -11.36 0.12 27.13
C LEU A 43 -9.87 0.47 27.23
N GLN A 44 -9.12 -0.21 28.09
CA GLN A 44 -7.66 -0.06 28.13
C GLN A 44 -6.98 -0.48 26.82
N TYR A 45 -7.48 -1.52 26.14
CA TYR A 45 -6.99 -1.94 24.84
C TYR A 45 -7.26 -0.91 23.75
N ILE A 46 -8.47 -0.32 23.70
CA ILE A 46 -8.80 0.78 22.79
C ILE A 46 -7.85 1.97 22.99
N LEU A 47 -7.57 2.34 24.26
CA LEU A 47 -6.64 3.43 24.59
C LEU A 47 -5.18 3.11 24.20
N GLU A 48 -4.77 1.85 24.30
CA GLU A 48 -3.42 1.41 23.90
C GLU A 48 -3.27 1.43 22.36
N LEU A 49 -4.29 0.97 21.62
CA LEU A 49 -4.34 1.08 20.16
C LEU A 49 -4.20 2.54 19.72
N ASP A 50 -5.00 3.45 20.30
CA ASP A 50 -4.94 4.88 20.02
C ASP A 50 -3.55 5.48 20.32
N THR A 51 -2.91 5.03 21.41
CA THR A 51 -1.55 5.47 21.75
C THR A 51 -0.51 5.05 20.71
N CYS A 52 -0.73 3.90 20.06
CA CYS A 52 0.09 3.40 18.96
C CYS A 52 -0.33 3.96 17.58
N GLY A 53 -1.40 4.74 17.50
CA GLY A 53 -1.95 5.24 16.23
C GLY A 53 -2.74 4.21 15.43
N TYR A 54 -3.19 3.12 16.06
CA TYR A 54 -4.00 2.08 15.45
C TYR A 54 -5.49 2.29 15.67
N THR A 55 -6.28 1.70 14.79
CA THR A 55 -7.74 1.57 14.94
C THR A 55 -8.10 0.16 15.39
N LEU A 56 -9.32 -0.01 15.90
CA LEU A 56 -9.85 -1.34 16.17
C LEU A 56 -9.82 -2.17 14.88
N PRO A 57 -9.29 -3.41 14.92
CA PRO A 57 -9.30 -4.27 13.76
C PRO A 57 -10.75 -4.66 13.43
N PRO A 58 -11.12 -4.74 12.13
CA PRO A 58 -12.47 -5.14 11.74
C PRO A 58 -12.80 -6.58 12.15
N ILE A 59 -11.77 -7.43 12.26
CA ILE A 59 -11.88 -8.80 12.74
C ILE A 59 -11.15 -8.86 14.10
N SER A 60 -11.89 -9.14 15.17
CA SER A 60 -11.29 -9.38 16.48
C SER A 60 -10.44 -10.67 16.46
N ARG A 61 -9.41 -10.74 17.30
CA ARG A 61 -8.58 -11.94 17.49
C ARG A 61 -9.17 -12.78 18.63
N PRO A 62 -10.10 -13.72 18.37
CA PRO A 62 -10.76 -14.49 19.44
C PRO A 62 -9.78 -15.40 20.19
N ASP A 63 -8.63 -15.67 19.59
CA ASP A 63 -7.56 -16.50 20.14
C ASP A 63 -6.70 -15.77 21.18
N LEU A 64 -6.86 -14.46 21.35
CA LEU A 64 -6.13 -13.67 22.35
C LEU A 64 -7.11 -12.95 23.28
N SER A 65 -6.81 -12.97 24.58
CA SER A 65 -7.46 -12.10 25.56
C SER A 65 -7.05 -10.63 25.36
N TYR A 66 -7.86 -9.69 25.84
CA TYR A 66 -7.51 -8.26 25.77
C TYR A 66 -6.22 -7.90 26.52
N GLU A 67 -5.87 -8.67 27.55
CA GLU A 67 -4.59 -8.50 28.24
C GLU A 67 -3.42 -8.90 27.33
N GLU A 68 -3.49 -10.07 26.69
CA GLU A 68 -2.48 -10.52 25.73
C GLU A 68 -2.37 -9.58 24.53
N MET A 69 -3.49 -9.09 24.00
CA MET A 69 -3.49 -8.12 22.91
C MET A 69 -2.77 -6.83 23.31
N ARG A 70 -2.97 -6.34 24.54
CA ARG A 70 -2.29 -5.15 25.06
C ARG A 70 -0.80 -5.39 25.28
N ASN A 71 -0.43 -6.55 25.82
CA ASN A 71 0.98 -6.92 25.99
C ASN A 71 1.69 -6.96 24.63
N LYS A 72 1.07 -7.57 23.60
CA LYS A 72 1.59 -7.54 22.23
C LYS A 72 1.73 -6.14 21.66
N LEU A 73 0.80 -5.23 21.93
CA LEU A 73 0.92 -3.82 21.50
C LEU A 73 2.09 -3.12 22.18
N ARG A 74 2.34 -3.40 23.46
CA ARG A 74 3.48 -2.84 24.20
C ARG A 74 4.80 -3.39 23.70
N GLU A 75 4.91 -4.72 23.58
CA GLU A 75 6.07 -5.40 22.98
C GLU A 75 6.36 -4.81 21.60
N HIS A 76 5.34 -4.66 20.76
CA HIS A 76 5.48 -4.05 19.45
C HIS A 76 5.97 -2.60 19.54
N ARG A 77 5.39 -1.78 20.42
CA ARG A 77 5.82 -0.39 20.60
C ARG A 77 7.27 -0.29 21.09
N GLU A 78 7.68 -1.15 22.01
CA GLU A 78 9.05 -1.22 22.54
C GLU A 78 10.02 -1.64 21.43
N ALA A 79 9.68 -2.68 20.67
CA ALA A 79 10.42 -3.12 19.50
C ALA A 79 10.63 -2.01 18.45
N TRP A 80 9.63 -1.16 18.24
CA TRP A 80 9.75 -0.01 17.33
C TRP A 80 10.62 1.13 17.88
N GLN A 81 10.75 1.25 19.20
CA GLN A 81 11.61 2.24 19.83
C GLN A 81 13.08 1.77 19.85
N ASP A 82 13.30 0.47 20.02
CA ASP A 82 14.60 -0.16 19.96
C ASP A 82 14.57 -1.39 19.02
N PRO A 83 14.82 -1.18 17.71
CA PRO A 83 14.83 -2.26 16.73
C PRO A 83 15.91 -3.32 17.01
N SER A 84 16.96 -2.98 17.78
CA SER A 84 18.05 -3.90 18.09
C SER A 84 17.63 -5.01 19.06
N SER A 85 16.53 -4.80 19.78
CA SER A 85 15.93 -5.78 20.69
C SER A 85 15.22 -6.93 19.95
N CYS A 86 14.95 -6.78 18.65
CA CYS A 86 14.26 -7.78 17.84
C CYS A 86 15.25 -8.62 17.03
N GLY A 87 15.01 -9.94 17.02
CA GLY A 87 15.70 -10.84 16.09
C GLY A 87 15.49 -10.37 14.65
N THR A 88 16.56 -10.32 13.87
CA THR A 88 16.49 -10.02 12.44
C THR A 88 16.41 -11.32 11.66
N ASP A 89 15.32 -11.51 10.92
CA ASP A 89 15.19 -12.58 9.94
C ASP A 89 15.64 -12.03 8.58
N SER A 90 16.64 -12.67 7.97
CA SER A 90 17.07 -12.33 6.60
C SER A 90 16.44 -13.27 5.59
N ILE A 91 15.88 -12.72 4.53
CA ILE A 91 15.38 -13.48 3.38
C ILE A 91 16.40 -13.36 2.27
N GLU A 92 16.91 -14.50 1.81
CA GLU A 92 17.76 -14.54 0.63
C GLU A 92 16.92 -14.23 -0.61
N ILE A 93 17.32 -13.19 -1.34
CA ILE A 93 16.67 -12.75 -2.57
C ILE A 93 17.62 -13.05 -3.72
N SER A 94 17.08 -13.60 -4.81
CA SER A 94 17.85 -13.90 -6.03
C SER A 94 18.61 -12.65 -6.52
N PRO A 95 19.88 -12.80 -6.96
CA PRO A 95 20.71 -11.67 -7.39
C PRO A 95 20.29 -11.07 -8.75
N ARG A 96 19.27 -11.62 -9.42
CA ARG A 96 18.74 -11.11 -10.70
C ARG A 96 18.25 -9.66 -10.56
N THR A 97 18.21 -8.94 -11.67
CA THR A 97 17.61 -7.60 -11.74
C THR A 97 16.16 -7.64 -11.25
N ARG A 98 15.80 -6.67 -10.40
CA ARG A 98 14.49 -6.57 -9.75
C ARG A 98 13.83 -5.26 -10.13
N ILE A 99 12.56 -5.34 -10.50
CA ILE A 99 11.72 -4.18 -10.79
C ILE A 99 10.39 -4.31 -10.04
N ASN A 100 9.67 -3.19 -9.92
CA ASN A 100 8.33 -3.14 -9.33
C ASN A 100 8.23 -3.83 -7.95
N LEU A 101 9.03 -3.34 -7.00
CA LEU A 101 9.04 -3.84 -5.63
C LEU A 101 7.80 -3.34 -4.88
N THR A 102 7.07 -4.25 -4.23
CA THR A 102 5.90 -3.91 -3.43
C THR A 102 5.90 -4.69 -2.11
N LEU A 103 5.46 -4.05 -1.03
CA LEU A 103 5.27 -4.67 0.28
C LEU A 103 3.87 -4.30 0.77
N VAL A 104 2.95 -5.25 0.72
CA VAL A 104 1.55 -5.04 1.10
C VAL A 104 1.17 -6.13 2.09
N ASP A 105 0.64 -5.71 3.24
CA ASP A 105 0.06 -6.60 4.24
C ASP A 105 0.97 -7.76 4.72
N GLY A 106 2.29 -7.54 4.71
CA GLY A 106 3.29 -8.54 5.08
C GLY A 106 3.66 -9.49 3.95
N VAL A 107 3.24 -9.23 2.71
CA VAL A 107 3.73 -9.90 1.51
C VAL A 107 4.64 -8.96 0.74
N PHE A 108 5.90 -9.34 0.61
CA PHE A 108 6.87 -8.68 -0.25
C PHE A 108 6.85 -9.36 -1.62
N ALA A 109 6.70 -8.58 -2.69
CA ALA A 109 6.73 -9.09 -4.05
C ALA A 109 7.58 -8.19 -4.95
N TYR A 110 8.19 -8.81 -5.96
CA TYR A 110 9.00 -8.10 -6.95
C TYR A 110 8.99 -8.85 -8.28
N GLY A 111 9.17 -8.12 -9.37
CA GLY A 111 9.31 -8.68 -10.71
C GLY A 111 10.78 -8.94 -11.06
N HIS A 112 11.02 -10.04 -11.76
CA HIS A 112 12.27 -10.35 -12.43
C HIS A 112 12.15 -10.08 -13.93
N VAL A 113 13.20 -9.49 -14.49
CA VAL A 113 13.37 -9.28 -15.93
C VAL A 113 14.37 -10.30 -16.43
N TRP A 114 14.05 -11.02 -17.52
CA TRP A 114 15.01 -11.91 -18.14
C TRP A 114 16.18 -11.11 -18.72
N SER A 115 17.40 -11.39 -18.22
CA SER A 115 18.63 -10.80 -18.74
C SER A 115 19.09 -11.58 -19.98
N GLY A 116 18.40 -11.37 -21.10
CA GLY A 116 18.84 -11.85 -22.41
C GLY A 116 19.52 -10.72 -23.18
N GLU A 117 20.83 -10.59 -23.02
CA GLU A 117 21.86 -9.85 -23.80
C GLU A 117 21.65 -8.40 -24.30
N ASP A 118 20.44 -7.85 -24.42
CA ASP A 118 20.24 -6.46 -24.86
C ASP A 118 19.73 -5.57 -23.71
N ILE A 119 20.63 -4.72 -23.21
CA ILE A 119 20.39 -3.69 -22.19
C ILE A 119 19.31 -2.68 -22.66
N ASP A 120 19.07 -2.59 -23.96
CA ASP A 120 18.10 -1.69 -24.59
C ASP A 120 16.70 -2.33 -24.78
N SER A 121 16.51 -3.58 -24.35
CA SER A 121 15.20 -4.24 -24.42
C SER A 121 14.28 -3.77 -23.28
N ILE A 122 13.02 -3.50 -23.64
CA ILE A 122 11.98 -3.06 -22.71
C ILE A 122 11.83 -4.09 -21.60
N GLN A 123 11.99 -3.63 -20.35
CA GLN A 123 11.96 -4.46 -19.15
C GLN A 123 10.55 -4.99 -18.90
N ASN A 124 10.24 -6.15 -19.48
CA ASN A 124 9.03 -6.90 -19.18
C ASN A 124 9.31 -7.81 -17.99
N ILE A 125 8.31 -7.97 -17.13
CA ILE A 125 8.37 -8.88 -15.99
C ILE A 125 7.98 -10.26 -16.50
N ASP A 126 8.93 -11.19 -16.44
CA ASP A 126 8.70 -12.58 -16.87
C ASP A 126 8.31 -13.47 -15.68
N GLU A 127 8.76 -13.10 -14.49
CA GLU A 127 8.52 -13.83 -13.26
C GLU A 127 8.24 -12.85 -12.12
N ILE A 128 7.18 -13.11 -11.33
CA ILE A 128 6.90 -12.36 -10.10
C ILE A 128 7.17 -13.30 -8.93
N GLN A 129 8.10 -12.90 -8.07
CA GLN A 129 8.40 -13.61 -6.83
C GLN A 129 7.63 -12.99 -5.67
N PHE A 130 7.08 -13.84 -4.80
CA PHE A 130 6.38 -13.48 -3.58
C PHE A 130 7.08 -14.08 -2.36
N HIS A 131 7.11 -13.29 -1.28
CA HIS A 131 7.57 -13.66 0.05
C HIS A 131 6.55 -13.18 1.08
N GLN A 132 5.78 -14.12 1.63
CA GLN A 132 4.97 -13.86 2.81
C GLN A 132 5.88 -13.85 4.04
N LEU A 133 5.95 -12.71 4.68
CA LEU A 133 6.72 -12.49 5.90
C LEU A 133 6.02 -13.17 7.08
N ARG A 134 6.83 -13.71 7.98
CA ARG A 134 6.33 -14.26 9.24
C ARG A 134 5.69 -13.14 10.05
N SER A 135 4.47 -13.36 10.55
CA SER A 135 3.81 -12.43 11.45
C SER A 135 3.18 -13.18 12.62
N ILE A 136 3.73 -12.96 13.81
CA ILE A 136 3.16 -13.43 15.08
C ILE A 136 1.74 -12.84 15.25
N ASN A 137 1.53 -11.61 14.78
CA ASN A 137 0.26 -10.91 14.85
C ASN A 137 -0.79 -11.41 13.86
N LYS A 138 -0.42 -12.25 12.89
CA LYS A 138 -1.40 -12.91 12.00
C LYS A 138 -1.40 -14.43 12.15
N GLY A 139 -0.52 -14.98 12.97
CA GLY A 139 -0.27 -16.41 13.01
C GLY A 139 0.28 -16.94 11.69
N THR A 140 0.88 -16.09 10.85
CA THR A 140 1.37 -16.48 9.53
C THR A 140 2.84 -16.90 9.60
N GLY A 141 3.14 -18.07 9.05
CA GLY A 141 4.50 -18.52 8.80
C GLY A 141 5.13 -17.83 7.59
N TYR A 142 6.44 -18.01 7.43
CA TYR A 142 7.14 -17.63 6.21
C TYR A 142 6.74 -18.58 5.06
N LYS A 143 6.48 -18.02 3.89
CA LYS A 143 6.19 -18.76 2.66
C LYS A 143 6.71 -17.98 1.46
N SER A 144 7.33 -18.65 0.49
CA SER A 144 7.71 -18.05 -0.80
C SER A 144 7.15 -18.87 -1.95
N TRP A 145 6.77 -18.20 -3.04
CA TRP A 145 6.30 -18.79 -4.29
C TRP A 145 6.52 -17.80 -5.42
N CYS A 146 6.47 -18.25 -6.67
CA CYS A 146 6.56 -17.38 -7.84
C CYS A 146 5.53 -17.79 -8.89
N HIS A 147 5.24 -16.83 -9.78
CA HIS A 147 4.51 -17.08 -11.02
C HIS A 147 5.37 -16.65 -12.19
N CYS A 148 5.42 -17.48 -13.22
CA CYS A 148 6.04 -17.23 -14.51
C CYS A 148 5.04 -17.50 -15.63
N ASP A 149 5.43 -17.21 -16.87
CA ASP A 149 4.68 -17.60 -18.07
C ASP A 149 3.22 -17.10 -18.08
N PHE A 150 3.02 -15.81 -17.84
CA PHE A 150 1.68 -15.18 -17.83
C PHE A 150 0.93 -15.26 -19.18
N GLY A 151 1.64 -15.61 -20.26
CA GLY A 151 1.10 -15.64 -21.63
C GLY A 151 1.05 -14.26 -22.31
N PHE A 152 1.49 -13.21 -21.62
CA PHE A 152 1.59 -11.84 -22.12
C PHE A 152 2.72 -11.09 -21.41
N SER A 153 3.07 -9.94 -21.95
CA SER A 153 4.13 -9.08 -21.44
C SER A 153 3.64 -8.25 -20.26
N VAL A 154 4.14 -8.53 -19.05
CA VAL A 154 3.76 -7.79 -17.84
C VAL A 154 4.66 -6.56 -17.66
N GLU A 155 4.07 -5.37 -17.61
CA GLU A 155 4.82 -4.12 -17.41
C GLU A 155 4.89 -3.71 -15.94
N ALA A 156 3.79 -3.91 -15.22
CA ALA A 156 3.68 -3.64 -13.79
C ALA A 156 2.63 -4.54 -13.16
N PHE A 157 2.69 -4.63 -11.83
CA PHE A 157 1.70 -5.39 -11.07
C PHE A 157 1.38 -4.70 -9.74
N ALA A 158 0.22 -5.04 -9.18
CA ALA A 158 -0.18 -4.71 -7.83
C ALA A 158 -0.73 -5.96 -7.13
N ILE A 159 -0.68 -5.96 -5.81
CA ILE A 159 -1.16 -7.07 -4.99
C ILE A 159 -2.10 -6.56 -3.89
N GLN A 160 -3.07 -7.39 -3.54
CA GLN A 160 -3.92 -7.21 -2.35
C GLN A 160 -4.11 -8.59 -1.68
N PRO A 161 -3.16 -8.98 -0.80
CA PRO A 161 -3.13 -10.32 -0.21
C PRO A 161 -4.39 -10.71 0.57
N GLU A 162 -5.10 -9.76 1.16
CA GLU A 162 -6.29 -10.01 2.00
C GLU A 162 -7.43 -10.69 1.24
N ILE A 163 -7.47 -10.50 -0.08
CA ILE A 163 -8.47 -11.11 -0.96
C ILE A 163 -7.83 -12.02 -2.02
N ASP A 164 -6.54 -12.34 -1.87
CA ASP A 164 -5.77 -13.13 -2.85
C ASP A 164 -5.72 -12.50 -4.26
N LEU A 165 -5.69 -11.17 -4.38
CA LEU A 165 -5.73 -10.48 -5.67
C LEU A 165 -4.34 -10.08 -6.18
N LEU A 166 -4.03 -10.49 -7.41
CA LEU A 166 -2.90 -10.06 -8.24
C LEU A 166 -3.44 -9.32 -9.46
N VAL A 167 -3.01 -8.08 -9.66
CA VAL A 167 -3.33 -7.32 -10.87
C VAL A 167 -2.09 -7.19 -11.73
N LEU A 168 -2.17 -7.58 -12.99
CA LEU A 168 -1.09 -7.49 -13.97
C LEU A 168 -1.46 -6.49 -15.06
N ILE A 169 -0.49 -5.68 -15.47
CA ILE A 169 -0.68 -4.70 -16.54
C ILE A 169 0.02 -5.20 -17.80
N GLU A 170 -0.75 -5.35 -18.87
CA GLU A 170 -0.28 -5.65 -20.21
C GLU A 170 -0.41 -4.39 -21.08
N GLY A 171 0.69 -3.93 -21.69
CA GLY A 171 0.62 -2.92 -22.74
C GLY A 171 0.34 -3.58 -24.10
N THR A 172 -0.77 -3.21 -24.77
CA THR A 172 -1.06 -3.69 -26.12
C THR A 172 -0.31 -2.84 -27.14
N VAL A 173 0.64 -3.43 -27.85
CA VAL A 173 1.54 -2.68 -28.75
C VAL A 173 0.79 -2.32 -30.04
N LEU A 174 0.68 -1.02 -30.33
CA LEU A 174 0.15 -0.48 -31.59
C LEU A 174 1.22 -0.52 -32.68
N MET A 175 2.40 0.01 -32.36
CA MET A 175 3.54 0.11 -33.27
C MET A 175 4.83 -0.10 -32.48
N GLN A 176 5.76 -0.81 -33.10
CA GLN A 176 7.12 -1.00 -32.61
C GLN A 176 8.07 -0.40 -33.65
N GLU A 177 8.70 0.70 -33.29
CA GLU A 177 9.68 1.37 -34.14
C GLU A 177 11.09 1.05 -33.61
N THR A 178 11.90 0.44 -34.46
CA THR A 178 13.34 0.29 -34.21
C THR A 178 14.04 1.52 -34.75
N MET A 179 14.49 2.40 -33.85
CA MET A 179 15.28 3.56 -34.25
C MET A 179 16.71 3.10 -34.61
N ALA A 180 17.09 3.24 -35.87
CA ALA A 180 18.46 2.99 -36.31
C ALA A 180 19.38 4.11 -35.78
N GLY A 181 20.18 3.80 -34.75
CA GLY A 181 21.13 4.71 -34.15
C GLY A 181 22.17 3.97 -33.31
N PRO A 182 23.24 4.66 -32.87
CA PRO A 182 24.29 4.06 -32.04
C PRO A 182 23.79 3.56 -30.67
N PHE A 183 22.58 3.95 -30.28
CA PHE A 183 21.80 3.38 -29.18
C PHE A 183 20.46 2.93 -29.77
N SER A 184 20.39 1.67 -30.21
CA SER A 184 19.17 1.11 -30.78
C SER A 184 18.12 0.95 -29.68
N SER A 185 17.33 1.99 -29.43
CA SER A 185 16.20 1.90 -28.53
C SER A 185 14.97 1.38 -29.25
N LEU A 186 14.34 0.37 -28.67
CA LEU A 186 13.03 -0.11 -29.10
C LEU A 186 11.96 0.82 -28.55
N ARG A 187 11.24 1.52 -29.44
CA ARG A 187 10.07 2.32 -29.05
C ARG A 187 8.81 1.49 -29.23
N ARG A 188 8.09 1.24 -28.14
CA ARG A 188 6.72 0.71 -28.19
C ARG A 188 5.73 1.85 -27.96
N THR A 189 4.79 1.98 -28.89
CA THR A 189 3.60 2.82 -28.71
C THR A 189 2.44 1.90 -28.37
N TYR A 190 1.71 2.18 -27.28
CA TYR A 190 0.69 1.27 -26.75
C TYR A 190 -0.72 1.72 -27.12
N ASN A 191 -1.47 0.89 -27.83
CA ASN A 191 -2.84 1.21 -28.23
C ASN A 191 -3.79 1.30 -27.04
N SER A 192 -3.61 0.40 -26.07
CA SER A 192 -4.39 0.30 -24.83
C SER A 192 -3.55 -0.41 -23.76
N TYR A 193 -3.96 -0.31 -22.50
CA TYR A 193 -3.48 -1.22 -21.46
C TYR A 193 -4.59 -2.19 -21.08
N ARG A 194 -4.25 -3.45 -20.84
CA ARG A 194 -5.14 -4.45 -20.26
C ARG A 194 -4.74 -4.72 -18.81
N LEU A 195 -5.71 -4.62 -17.92
CA LEU A 195 -5.57 -4.99 -16.51
C LEU A 195 -6.09 -6.40 -16.36
N HIS A 196 -5.21 -7.37 -16.07
CA HIS A 196 -5.59 -8.76 -15.82
C HIS A 196 -5.76 -8.98 -14.32
N PHE A 197 -6.84 -9.66 -13.93
CA PHE A 197 -7.16 -9.92 -12.53
C PHE A 197 -6.99 -11.41 -12.24
N GLN A 198 -5.94 -11.74 -11.49
CA GLN A 198 -5.56 -13.11 -11.17
C GLN A 198 -5.49 -13.32 -9.66
N THR A 199 -5.49 -14.58 -9.23
CA THR A 199 -5.25 -14.94 -7.83
C THR A 199 -3.75 -14.93 -7.54
N MET A 200 -3.32 -14.37 -6.40
CA MET A 200 -1.90 -14.42 -6.02
C MET A 200 -1.43 -15.85 -5.73
N SER A 201 -2.32 -16.70 -5.24
CA SER A 201 -1.97 -18.06 -4.82
C SER A 201 -1.83 -19.05 -5.99
N THR A 202 -2.67 -18.92 -7.02
CA THR A 202 -2.76 -19.92 -8.11
C THR A 202 -2.56 -19.36 -9.52
N ASN A 203 -2.43 -18.05 -9.69
CA ASN A 203 -2.40 -17.39 -11.01
C ASN A 203 -3.66 -17.62 -11.87
N ALA A 204 -4.75 -18.14 -11.28
CA ALA A 204 -6.02 -18.32 -11.96
C ALA A 204 -6.80 -17.00 -12.04
N PRO A 205 -7.80 -16.84 -12.93
CA PRO A 205 -8.66 -15.66 -12.93
C PRO A 205 -9.32 -15.41 -11.58
N HIS A 206 -9.32 -14.16 -11.13
CA HIS A 206 -9.83 -13.81 -9.81
C HIS A 206 -11.37 -13.90 -9.75
N PHE A 207 -11.91 -14.68 -8.82
CA PHE A 207 -13.34 -15.01 -8.75
C PHE A 207 -14.27 -13.81 -8.47
N LEU A 208 -13.76 -12.73 -7.88
CA LEU A 208 -14.54 -11.50 -7.65
C LEU A 208 -14.51 -10.53 -8.85
N ALA A 209 -13.64 -10.74 -9.84
CA ALA A 209 -13.53 -9.81 -10.95
C ALA A 209 -14.70 -10.02 -11.92
N GLY A 210 -15.33 -8.92 -12.37
CA GLY A 210 -16.44 -8.99 -13.32
C GLY A 210 -16.01 -9.44 -14.72
N SER A 211 -14.71 -9.38 -15.00
CA SER A 211 -14.06 -9.85 -16.23
C SER A 211 -12.65 -10.35 -15.90
N THR A 212 -12.11 -11.25 -16.73
CA THR A 212 -10.72 -11.74 -16.59
C THR A 212 -9.69 -10.65 -16.86
N PHE A 213 -10.03 -9.71 -17.76
CA PHE A 213 -9.27 -8.51 -18.00
C PHE A 213 -10.17 -7.30 -18.26
N LEU A 214 -9.65 -6.11 -18.01
CA LEU A 214 -10.26 -4.83 -18.35
C LEU A 214 -9.36 -4.10 -19.35
N GLU A 215 -9.91 -3.76 -20.51
CA GLU A 215 -9.21 -2.93 -21.48
C GLU A 215 -9.40 -1.45 -21.14
N THR A 216 -8.29 -0.76 -20.90
CA THR A 216 -8.28 0.67 -20.61
C THR A 216 -8.26 1.43 -21.93
N GLY A 217 -9.18 2.38 -22.11
CA GLY A 217 -9.17 3.30 -23.25
C GLY A 217 -8.02 4.32 -23.23
N LEU A 218 -7.03 4.13 -22.36
CA LEU A 218 -6.00 5.13 -22.06
C LEU A 218 -4.78 5.07 -22.98
N GLY A 219 -4.68 4.09 -23.88
CA GLY A 219 -3.47 3.95 -24.68
C GLY A 219 -3.23 5.15 -25.60
N GLY A 220 -4.25 5.87 -26.08
CA GLY A 220 -4.06 7.14 -26.79
C GLY A 220 -3.46 8.28 -25.95
N LEU A 221 -3.71 8.27 -24.63
CA LEU A 221 -3.24 9.28 -23.69
C LEU A 221 -1.83 8.98 -23.18
N PHE A 222 -1.53 7.70 -22.93
CA PHE A 222 -0.19 7.25 -22.52
C PHE A 222 0.78 7.10 -23.71
N SER A 223 0.28 6.87 -24.93
CA SER A 223 1.10 6.75 -26.15
C SER A 223 1.79 8.04 -26.58
N ARG A 224 1.27 9.20 -26.19
CA ARG A 224 1.88 10.50 -26.51
C ARG A 224 3.12 10.81 -25.68
N LEU A 225 3.43 9.97 -24.70
CA LEU A 225 4.53 10.16 -23.78
C LEU A 225 5.77 9.46 -24.38
N GLU A 226 6.79 10.28 -24.61
CA GLU A 226 8.08 10.04 -25.27
C GLU A 226 8.87 8.78 -24.79
N PRO A 227 9.93 8.36 -25.52
CA PRO A 227 10.58 7.05 -25.45
C PRO A 227 11.29 6.66 -24.14
N LEU A 228 11.25 7.52 -23.13
CA LEU A 228 12.03 7.38 -21.90
C LEU A 228 11.09 7.39 -20.69
N GLY A 229 10.65 6.20 -20.28
CA GLY A 229 10.28 5.97 -18.88
C GLY A 229 8.92 6.48 -18.41
N THR A 230 7.82 6.26 -19.15
CA THR A 230 6.49 6.41 -18.54
C THR A 230 6.37 5.47 -17.34
N GLN A 231 6.40 6.02 -16.13
CA GLN A 231 6.28 5.24 -14.92
C GLN A 231 4.79 5.02 -14.64
N LEU A 232 4.30 3.82 -14.91
CA LEU A 232 2.98 3.39 -14.51
C LEU A 232 2.98 3.08 -13.02
N THR A 233 2.18 3.81 -12.26
CA THR A 233 1.90 3.51 -10.86
C THR A 233 0.48 2.99 -10.75
N ILE A 234 0.35 1.79 -10.18
CA ILE A 234 -0.93 1.15 -9.89
C ILE A 234 -1.22 1.22 -8.38
N SER A 235 -2.45 1.55 -8.04
CA SER A 235 -2.92 1.61 -6.66
C SER A 235 -4.26 0.90 -6.53
N LEU A 236 -4.36 0.01 -5.53
CA LEU A 236 -5.57 -0.73 -5.18
C LEU A 236 -6.19 -0.14 -3.92
N ASN A 237 -7.49 0.13 -3.95
CA ASN A 237 -8.25 0.57 -2.78
C ASN A 237 -9.64 -0.08 -2.78
N GLY A 238 -9.74 -1.23 -2.12
CA GLY A 238 -10.96 -2.03 -2.09
C GLY A 238 -11.35 -2.48 -3.49
N GLN A 239 -12.55 -2.10 -3.94
CA GLN A 239 -13.07 -2.47 -5.27
C GLN A 239 -12.56 -1.55 -6.40
N ARG A 240 -11.69 -0.59 -6.08
CA ARG A 240 -11.21 0.40 -7.05
C ARG A 240 -9.75 0.16 -7.37
N ILE A 241 -9.45 0.26 -8.65
CA ILE A 241 -8.09 0.29 -9.18
C ILE A 241 -7.84 1.65 -9.81
N MET A 242 -6.70 2.24 -9.48
CA MET A 242 -6.23 3.49 -10.06
C MET A 242 -4.92 3.25 -10.79
N LEU A 243 -4.85 3.71 -12.03
CA LEU A 243 -3.63 3.73 -12.83
C LEU A 243 -3.22 5.18 -13.05
N ILE A 244 -1.98 5.49 -12.71
CA ILE A 244 -1.37 6.80 -12.92
C ILE A 244 -0.20 6.61 -13.86
N GLY A 245 -0.19 7.31 -15.00
CA GLY A 245 1.03 7.46 -15.79
C GLY A 245 1.66 8.80 -15.47
N ASP A 246 2.92 8.75 -15.06
CA ASP A 246 3.79 9.90 -14.94
C ASP A 246 4.76 9.86 -16.13
N SER A 247 4.85 10.95 -16.88
CA SER A 247 5.93 11.13 -17.86
C SER A 247 6.99 12.03 -17.26
N ASP A 248 8.24 11.63 -17.44
CA ASP A 248 9.38 12.44 -17.03
C ASP A 248 9.50 13.75 -17.83
N CYS A 249 8.69 13.94 -18.88
CA CYS A 249 8.63 15.20 -19.60
C CYS A 249 7.88 16.26 -18.78
N SER A 250 8.57 17.36 -18.44
CA SER A 250 8.06 18.46 -17.61
C SER A 250 6.78 19.15 -18.12
N THR A 251 6.39 18.87 -19.37
CA THR A 251 5.21 19.42 -20.05
C THR A 251 4.08 18.42 -20.23
N ALA A 252 4.31 17.14 -19.93
CA ALA A 252 3.34 16.09 -20.11
C ALA A 252 2.28 16.12 -18.99
N GLU A 253 1.03 15.94 -19.38
CA GLU A 253 -0.09 15.85 -18.45
C GLU A 253 -0.08 14.48 -17.76
N ARG A 254 -0.28 14.49 -16.45
CA ARG A 254 -0.49 13.26 -15.69
C ARG A 254 -1.87 12.73 -15.98
N THR A 255 -1.93 11.49 -16.42
CA THR A 255 -3.18 10.82 -16.75
C THR A 255 -3.51 9.83 -15.64
N ILE A 256 -4.74 9.94 -15.15
CA ILE A 256 -5.27 9.12 -14.07
C ILE A 256 -6.54 8.45 -14.60
N GLY A 257 -6.58 7.12 -14.54
CA GLY A 257 -7.81 6.36 -14.76
C GLY A 257 -8.20 5.63 -13.49
N VAL A 258 -9.50 5.54 -13.24
CA VAL A 258 -10.06 4.80 -12.09
C VAL A 258 -11.17 3.89 -12.56
N TRP A 259 -11.08 2.61 -12.18
CA TRP A 259 -12.08 1.59 -12.52
C TRP A 259 -12.56 0.85 -11.28
N ASP A 260 -13.79 0.36 -11.36
CA ASP A 260 -14.36 -0.67 -10.49
C ASP A 260 -14.00 -2.03 -11.10
N TRP A 261 -13.04 -2.74 -10.52
CA TRP A 261 -12.55 -4.00 -11.09
C TRP A 261 -13.52 -5.16 -10.87
N VAL A 262 -14.41 -5.05 -9.88
CA VAL A 262 -15.46 -6.04 -9.62
C VAL A 262 -16.57 -5.93 -10.65
N LYS A 263 -16.92 -4.71 -11.07
CA LYS A 263 -17.93 -4.48 -12.12
C LYS A 263 -17.37 -4.42 -13.52
N ALA A 264 -16.05 -4.38 -13.66
CA ALA A 264 -15.34 -4.09 -14.91
C ALA A 264 -15.82 -2.77 -15.57
N THR A 265 -16.13 -1.75 -14.75
CA THR A 265 -16.62 -0.46 -15.22
C THR A 265 -15.64 0.66 -14.91
N GLU A 266 -15.44 1.55 -15.87
CA GLU A 266 -14.72 2.80 -15.67
C GLU A 266 -15.54 3.76 -14.79
N ILE A 267 -14.93 4.28 -13.72
CA ILE A 267 -15.56 5.23 -12.80
C ILE A 267 -15.21 6.67 -13.21
N ALA A 268 -13.95 6.90 -13.59
CA ALA A 268 -13.46 8.22 -13.96
C ALA A 268 -12.31 8.10 -14.99
N VAL A 269 -12.39 8.93 -16.03
CA VAL A 269 -11.37 9.17 -17.07
C VAL A 269 -10.85 10.61 -16.93
N PRO A 270 -9.73 10.96 -17.58
CA PRO A 270 -8.66 11.72 -16.95
C PRO A 270 -9.11 13.13 -16.54
N ILE A 271 -8.66 13.56 -15.37
CA ILE A 271 -8.54 14.98 -15.12
C ILE A 271 -7.27 15.42 -15.88
N GLU A 272 -7.42 16.12 -17.00
CA GLU A 272 -6.33 16.91 -17.61
C GLU A 272 -5.92 18.00 -16.62
N GLN A 273 -5.10 17.63 -15.64
CA GLN A 273 -4.63 18.56 -14.63
C GLN A 273 -3.34 19.20 -15.14
N ARG A 274 -3.48 20.34 -15.84
CA ARG A 274 -2.37 21.28 -16.03
C ARG A 274 -1.94 21.76 -14.65
N GLN A 275 -0.69 21.41 -14.30
CA GLN A 275 0.06 21.85 -13.13
C GLN A 275 -0.70 22.74 -12.13
N THR A 276 -1.26 22.14 -11.07
CA THR A 276 -1.12 22.72 -9.73
C THR A 276 -1.39 21.66 -8.66
N TYR A 277 -0.39 21.43 -7.81
CA TYR A 277 -0.45 20.67 -6.55
C TYR A 277 -0.63 19.16 -6.64
N LEU A 278 0.47 18.39 -6.59
CA LEU A 278 0.54 17.12 -5.85
C LEU A 278 2.00 16.71 -5.53
N CYS A 279 2.78 17.64 -4.96
CA CYS A 279 4.06 17.30 -4.30
C CYS A 279 3.88 16.72 -2.89
N ALA A 280 2.64 16.58 -2.40
CA ALA A 280 2.36 16.25 -1.01
C ALA A 280 2.43 14.76 -0.64
N LEU A 281 2.37 13.83 -1.60
CA LEU A 281 2.20 12.40 -1.28
C LEU A 281 3.44 11.52 -1.49
N ARG A 282 4.53 11.99 -2.12
CA ARG A 282 5.72 11.15 -2.37
C ARG A 282 6.81 11.21 -1.28
N ARG A 283 6.76 12.11 -0.28
CA ARG A 283 7.74 12.16 0.84
C ARG A 283 7.18 12.74 2.16
N ALA A 284 6.10 12.17 2.69
CA ALA A 284 5.68 12.48 4.06
C ALA A 284 6.45 11.59 5.06
N ARG A 285 7.53 12.12 5.65
CA ARG A 285 8.02 11.63 6.94
C ARG A 285 7.36 12.46 8.03
N PHE A 286 6.58 11.79 8.86
CA PHE A 286 5.95 12.34 10.04
C PHE A 286 6.92 12.21 11.22
N LEU A 287 7.40 13.32 11.76
CA LEU A 287 8.13 13.34 13.03
C LEU A 287 7.35 14.17 14.05
N ARG A 288 7.24 13.61 15.25
CA ARG A 288 6.46 14.16 16.36
C ARG A 288 7.35 15.08 17.18
N SER A 289 7.05 16.38 17.19
CA SER A 289 7.47 17.26 18.28
C SER A 289 6.24 17.95 18.86
N THR A 290 6.05 17.79 20.17
CA THR A 290 5.15 18.60 21.02
C THR A 290 3.69 18.76 20.53
N GLY A 291 3.06 17.65 20.15
CA GLY A 291 1.59 17.53 20.19
C GLY A 291 0.81 18.17 19.05
N SER A 292 1.44 18.64 17.97
CA SER A 292 0.77 19.06 16.74
C SER A 292 1.49 18.54 15.51
N TRP A 293 0.73 17.99 14.55
CA TRP A 293 1.26 17.63 13.23
C TRP A 293 1.53 18.93 12.46
N ARG A 294 2.79 19.18 12.07
CA ARG A 294 3.14 20.31 11.22
C ARG A 294 3.95 19.83 10.03
N LEU A 295 3.55 20.27 8.84
CA LEU A 295 4.24 20.00 7.59
C LEU A 295 5.50 20.88 7.54
N LEU A 296 6.69 20.29 7.45
CA LEU A 296 7.92 21.07 7.20
C LEU A 296 8.14 21.26 5.71
N THR A 297 8.28 22.51 5.30
CA THR A 297 8.59 22.90 3.93
C THR A 297 10.05 22.57 3.58
N ALA A 298 10.36 22.47 2.28
CA ALA A 298 11.70 22.10 1.84
C ALA A 298 12.80 23.10 2.26
N SER A 299 12.47 24.38 2.52
CA SER A 299 13.45 25.36 2.98
C SER A 299 13.86 25.14 4.44
N GLU A 300 12.93 24.72 5.31
CA GLU A 300 13.21 24.41 6.73
C GLU A 300 14.13 23.19 6.91
N ARG A 301 14.26 22.34 5.88
CA ARG A 301 15.17 21.18 5.87
C ARG A 301 16.62 21.57 5.60
N HIS A 302 16.86 22.70 4.94
CA HIS A 302 18.21 23.16 4.62
C HIS A 302 18.84 23.85 5.83
N ASP A 303 18.08 24.69 6.53
CA ASP A 303 18.59 25.44 7.70
C ASP A 303 18.94 24.54 8.90
N ARG A 304 18.28 23.39 9.08
CA ARG A 304 18.64 22.45 10.16
C ARG A 304 19.85 21.58 9.86
N ARG A 305 20.07 21.21 8.60
CA ARG A 305 21.30 20.47 8.22
C ARG A 305 22.56 21.34 8.35
N SER A 306 22.42 22.66 8.25
CA SER A 306 23.49 23.62 8.49
C SER A 306 23.69 23.97 9.96
N ALA A 307 22.80 23.53 10.86
CA ALA A 307 22.90 23.78 12.31
C ALA A 307 23.39 22.54 13.10
N GLU A 308 23.41 21.37 12.48
CA GLU A 308 23.90 20.09 13.05
C GLU A 308 25.29 19.68 12.49
N ALA A 309 25.91 20.54 11.68
CA ALA A 309 27.29 20.44 11.18
C ALA A 309 28.11 21.63 11.67
#